data_AF-A0AB39IZF7-F1
#
_entry.id   AF-A0AB39IZF7-F1
#
_cell.length_a   1.000
_cell.length_b   1.000
_cell.length_c   1.000
_cell.angle_alpha   90.00
_cell.angle_beta   90.00
_cell.angle_gamma   90.00
#
_symmetry.space_group_name_H-M   'P 1'
#
loop_
_entity.id
_entity.type
_entity.pdbx_description
1 polymer ?
#
loop_
_entity_poly.entity_id
_entity_poly.type
_entity_poly.pdbx_seq_one_letter_code
_entity_poly.pdbx_strand_id
1 'polypeptide(L)'
;MSSDENKYIEAARIAAETASSNTQLTMIFSIVGAILAFIGVCVTAWITYRNATRSTVIDALTKQRIEWLNSVRKNFVDFNNLTHELFFAFNLKEEKSYIHEKYYMLEKAKTNISLLLNPKEIWVRSLNDKSKELLDEIMSTNTEGDEMDKIKSLRESIYLNQQVILKSEWKRIKDEIKKGRELKPNEVDSIYEQTSFEIKKFI
;
A
#
# COMPACT_ATOMS: atom_id res chain seq x y z
N MET A 1 2.48 -89.86 20.94
CA MET A 1 1.83 -88.58 20.62
C MET A 1 1.02 -88.74 19.36
N SER A 2 -0.26 -88.36 19.40
CA SER A 2 -1.22 -88.49 18.29
C SER A 2 -0.92 -87.46 17.20
N SER A 3 -1.12 -87.82 15.93
CA SER A 3 -0.97 -86.94 14.76
C SER A 3 -1.72 -85.61 14.88
N ASP A 4 -2.84 -85.60 15.61
CA ASP A 4 -3.65 -84.39 15.79
C ASP A 4 -3.00 -83.38 16.73
N GLU A 5 -2.32 -83.85 17.79
CA GLU A 5 -1.65 -83.00 18.78
C GLU A 5 -0.50 -82.19 18.17
N ASN A 6 0.29 -82.81 17.27
CA ASN A 6 1.32 -82.11 16.51
C ASN A 6 0.75 -81.05 15.57
N LYS A 7 -0.41 -81.32 14.94
CA LYS A 7 -1.09 -80.37 14.04
C LYS A 7 -1.61 -79.15 14.78
N TYR A 8 -2.11 -79.30 16.01
CA TYR A 8 -2.54 -78.18 16.85
C TYR A 8 -1.35 -77.33 17.33
N ILE A 9 -0.24 -77.96 17.70
CA ILE A 9 0.99 -77.24 18.10
C ILE A 9 1.57 -76.45 16.92
N GLU A 10 1.58 -77.05 15.72
CA GLU A 10 2.05 -76.39 14.51
C GLU A 10 1.14 -75.24 14.07
N ALA A 11 -0.19 -75.41 14.13
CA ALA A 11 -1.15 -74.34 13.87
C ALA A 11 -1.04 -73.19 14.89
N ALA A 12 -0.85 -73.50 16.17
CA ALA A 12 -0.63 -72.50 17.22
C ALA A 12 0.68 -71.73 17.00
N ARG A 13 1.75 -72.42 16.57
CA ARG A 13 3.02 -71.79 16.22
C ARG A 13 2.88 -70.85 15.02
N ILE A 14 2.24 -71.28 13.94
CA ILE A 14 2.00 -70.46 12.74
C ILE A 14 1.15 -69.23 13.09
N ALA A 15 0.11 -69.40 13.90
CA ALA A 15 -0.74 -68.30 14.36
C ALA A 15 0.04 -67.29 15.23
N ALA A 16 0.89 -67.77 16.14
CA ALA A 16 1.75 -66.93 16.98
C ALA A 16 2.80 -66.16 16.15
N GLU A 17 3.42 -66.81 15.16
CA GLU A 17 4.39 -66.21 14.26
C GLU A 17 3.74 -65.16 13.35
N THR A 18 2.55 -65.45 12.82
CA THR A 18 1.75 -64.51 12.01
C THR A 18 1.31 -63.31 12.85
N ALA A 19 0.85 -63.52 14.09
CA ALA A 19 0.47 -62.45 15.00
C ALA A 19 1.66 -61.55 15.37
N SER A 20 2.85 -62.13 15.59
CA SER A 20 4.08 -61.39 15.85
C SER A 20 4.51 -60.53 14.65
N SER A 21 4.51 -61.10 13.45
CA SER A 21 4.84 -60.39 12.21
C SER A 21 3.87 -59.24 11.93
N ASN A 22 2.56 -59.47 12.10
CA ASN A 22 1.53 -58.43 11.95
C ASN A 22 1.68 -57.31 12.99
N THR A 23 2.09 -57.65 14.21
CA THR A 23 2.35 -56.67 15.29
C THR A 23 3.57 -55.79 14.95
N GLN A 24 4.66 -56.38 14.46
CA GLN A 24 5.85 -55.65 14.01
C GLN A 24 5.54 -54.70 12.85
N LEU A 25 4.78 -55.18 11.86
CA LEU A 25 4.40 -54.40 10.69
C LEU A 25 3.48 -53.22 11.06
N THR A 26 2.53 -53.45 11.97
CA THR A 26 1.68 -52.38 12.54
C THR A 26 2.51 -51.34 13.28
N MET A 27 3.49 -51.77 14.09
CA MET A 27 4.38 -50.86 14.83
C MET A 27 5.20 -49.98 13.89
N ILE A 28 5.77 -50.55 12.81
CA ILE A 28 6.50 -49.80 11.79
C ILE A 28 5.59 -48.74 11.15
N PHE A 29 4.37 -49.12 10.75
CA PHE A 29 3.43 -48.15 10.17
C PHE A 29 3.02 -47.06 11.13
N SER A 30 2.80 -47.37 12.41
CA SER A 30 2.50 -46.36 13.43
C SER A 30 3.66 -45.38 13.63
N ILE A 31 4.90 -45.87 13.64
CA ILE A 31 6.10 -45.01 13.79
C ILE A 31 6.27 -44.12 12.55
N VAL A 32 6.16 -44.69 11.34
CA VAL A 32 6.25 -43.92 10.10
C VAL A 32 5.14 -42.87 10.03
N GLY A 33 3.91 -43.25 10.40
CA GLY A 33 2.78 -42.32 10.50
C GLY A 33 3.02 -41.18 11.49
N ALA A 34 3.58 -41.47 12.67
CA ALA A 34 3.92 -40.46 13.66
C ALA A 34 5.00 -39.50 13.17
N ILE A 35 6.04 -40.00 12.49
CA ILE A 35 7.11 -39.18 11.90
C ILE A 35 6.55 -38.26 10.81
N LEU A 36 5.71 -38.78 9.92
CA LEU A 36 5.09 -37.98 8.86
C LEU A 36 4.18 -36.89 9.43
N ALA A 37 3.37 -37.22 10.45
CA ALA A 37 2.54 -36.25 11.15
C ALA A 37 3.41 -35.15 11.81
N PHE A 38 4.51 -35.54 12.45
CA PHE A 38 5.43 -34.59 13.09
C PHE A 38 6.08 -33.64 12.06
N ILE A 39 6.56 -34.17 10.93
CA ILE A 39 7.10 -33.35 9.84
C ILE A 39 6.04 -32.38 9.31
N GLY A 40 4.80 -32.86 9.14
CA GLY A 40 3.67 -32.02 8.72
C GLY A 40 3.43 -30.85 9.68
N VAL A 41 3.48 -31.09 10.99
CA VAL A 41 3.38 -30.04 12.03
C VAL A 41 4.56 -29.07 11.94
N CYS A 42 5.79 -29.56 11.80
CA CYS A 42 6.98 -28.71 11.69
C CYS A 42 6.92 -27.79 10.46
N VAL A 43 6.52 -28.33 9.29
CA VAL A 43 6.36 -27.54 8.06
C VAL A 43 5.26 -26.50 8.22
N THR A 44 4.12 -26.90 8.79
CA THR A 44 2.99 -25.98 9.03
C THR A 44 3.39 -24.85 9.99
N ALA A 45 4.10 -25.19 11.08
CA ALA A 45 4.62 -24.22 12.03
C ALA A 45 5.61 -23.25 11.37
N TRP A 46 6.53 -23.73 10.53
CA TRP A 46 7.48 -22.90 9.81
C TRP A 46 6.80 -21.94 8.82
N ILE A 47 5.84 -22.44 8.02
CA ILE A 47 5.04 -21.62 7.11
C ILE A 47 4.27 -20.55 7.90
N THR A 48 3.63 -20.94 9.01
CA THR A 48 2.84 -20.05 9.85
C THR A 48 3.70 -18.95 10.47
N TYR A 49 4.86 -19.29 11.01
CA TYR A 49 5.80 -18.33 11.59
C TYR A 49 6.30 -17.31 10.55
N ARG A 50 6.65 -17.78 9.35
CA ARG A 50 7.10 -16.93 8.24
C ARG A 50 6.00 -15.99 7.73
N ASN A 51 4.76 -16.48 7.68
CA ASN A 51 3.63 -15.68 7.22
C ASN A 51 3.18 -14.66 8.27
N ALA A 52 3.15 -15.05 9.56
CA ALA A 52 2.75 -14.17 10.65
C ALA A 52 3.67 -12.95 10.79
N THR A 53 4.99 -13.17 10.80
CA THR A 53 5.99 -12.09 10.91
C THR A 53 5.93 -11.11 9.74
N ARG A 54 5.78 -11.61 8.51
CA ARG A 54 5.61 -10.76 7.32
C ARG A 54 4.31 -9.96 7.36
N SER A 55 3.21 -10.58 7.78
CA SER A 55 1.92 -9.90 7.92
C SER A 55 2.04 -8.72 8.87
N THR A 56 2.59 -8.90 10.08
CA THR A 56 2.68 -7.83 11.07
C THR A 56 3.48 -6.63 10.58
N VAL A 57 4.60 -6.85 9.88
CA VAL A 57 5.41 -5.76 9.32
C VAL A 57 4.63 -5.00 8.24
N ILE A 58 3.95 -5.72 7.35
CA ILE A 58 3.16 -5.13 6.27
C ILE A 58 1.96 -4.37 6.83
N ASP A 59 1.29 -4.89 7.85
CA ASP A 59 0.16 -4.25 8.51
C ASP A 59 0.59 -2.94 9.20
N ALA A 60 1.72 -2.96 9.91
CA ALA A 60 2.28 -1.77 10.54
C ALA A 60 2.68 -0.70 9.50
N LEU A 61 3.37 -1.10 8.44
CA LEU A 61 3.79 -0.20 7.36
C LEU A 61 2.59 0.35 6.59
N THR A 62 1.57 -0.48 6.35
CA THR A 62 0.31 -0.08 5.70
C THR A 62 -0.39 0.99 6.53
N LYS A 63 -0.48 0.82 7.85
CA LYS A 63 -1.06 1.82 8.74
C LYS A 63 -0.34 3.16 8.63
N GLN A 64 1.00 3.15 8.69
CA GLN A 64 1.82 4.35 8.53
C GLN A 64 1.64 5.00 7.15
N ARG A 65 1.55 4.23 6.07
CA ARG A 65 1.29 4.75 4.72
C ARG A 65 -0.09 5.36 4.57
N ILE A 66 -1.12 4.79 5.19
CA ILE A 66 -2.48 5.37 5.19
C ILE A 66 -2.48 6.70 5.97
N GLU A 67 -1.83 6.76 7.12
CA GLU A 67 -1.67 7.99 7.92
C GLU A 67 -0.92 9.08 7.15
N TRP A 68 0.17 8.70 6.47
CA TRP A 68 0.91 9.58 5.57
C TRP A 68 0.04 10.08 4.41
N LEU A 69 -0.69 9.20 3.73
CA LEU A 69 -1.57 9.58 2.60
C LEU A 69 -2.69 10.53 3.03
N ASN A 70 -3.24 10.34 4.23
CA ASN A 70 -4.21 11.25 4.80
C ASN A 70 -3.60 12.62 5.12
N SER A 71 -2.35 12.65 5.61
CA SER A 71 -1.60 13.88 5.81
C SER A 71 -1.35 14.62 4.48
N VAL A 72 -0.99 13.90 3.41
CA VAL A 72 -0.86 14.48 2.06
C VAL A 72 -2.19 15.09 1.61
N ARG A 73 -3.30 14.34 1.73
CA ARG A 73 -4.64 14.83 1.35
C ARG A 73 -5.01 16.10 2.10
N LYS A 74 -4.74 16.16 3.41
CA LYS A 74 -4.99 17.36 4.22
C LYS A 74 -4.19 18.56 3.71
N ASN A 75 -2.88 18.40 3.48
CA ASN A 75 -2.06 19.50 2.97
C ASN A 75 -2.49 19.95 1.56
N PHE A 76 -2.98 19.04 0.70
CA PHE A 76 -3.58 19.43 -0.58
C PHE A 76 -4.84 20.28 -0.41
N VAL A 77 -5.73 19.91 0.53
CA VAL A 77 -6.91 20.71 0.84
C VAL A 77 -6.51 22.08 1.38
N ASP A 78 -5.57 22.12 2.33
CA ASP A 78 -5.07 23.37 2.91
C ASP A 78 -4.46 24.27 1.83
N PHE A 79 -3.62 23.71 0.94
CA PHE A 79 -3.05 24.43 -0.20
C PHE A 79 -4.13 25.02 -1.11
N ASN A 80 -5.14 24.22 -1.48
CA ASN A 80 -6.21 24.66 -2.38
C ASN A 80 -7.06 25.78 -1.75
N ASN A 81 -7.38 25.65 -0.46
CA ASN A 81 -8.15 26.65 0.28
C ASN A 81 -7.35 27.95 0.42
N LEU A 82 -6.10 27.88 0.85
CA LEU A 82 -5.24 29.04 1.03
C LEU A 82 -4.97 29.78 -0.29
N THR A 83 -4.83 29.04 -1.39
CA THR A 83 -4.73 29.62 -2.74
C THR A 83 -5.99 30.41 -3.09
N HIS A 84 -7.16 29.85 -2.78
CA HIS A 84 -8.44 30.50 -3.04
C HIS A 84 -8.66 31.74 -2.17
N GLU A 85 -8.32 31.65 -0.88
CA GLU A 85 -8.36 32.78 0.05
C GLU A 85 -7.40 33.89 -0.36
N LEU A 86 -6.17 33.55 -0.76
CA LEU A 86 -5.18 34.51 -1.22
C LEU A 86 -5.65 35.24 -2.48
N PHE A 87 -6.17 34.49 -3.46
CA PHE A 87 -6.75 35.08 -4.67
C PHE A 87 -7.87 36.08 -4.35
N PHE A 88 -8.80 35.73 -3.46
CA PHE A 88 -9.85 36.66 -3.05
C PHE A 88 -9.33 37.85 -2.25
N ALA A 89 -8.33 37.65 -1.39
CA ALA A 89 -7.73 38.72 -0.59
C ALA A 89 -7.12 39.80 -1.50
N PHE A 90 -6.46 39.41 -2.58
CA PHE A 90 -5.96 40.36 -3.59
C PHE A 90 -7.10 41.09 -4.30
N ASN A 91 -8.15 40.37 -4.74
CA ASN A 91 -9.25 40.96 -5.52
C ASN A 91 -10.16 41.89 -4.70
N LEU A 92 -10.37 41.56 -3.43
CA LEU A 92 -11.13 42.39 -2.50
C LEU A 92 -10.30 43.54 -1.92
N LYS A 93 -9.01 43.62 -2.27
CA LYS A 93 -8.06 44.63 -1.77
C LYS A 93 -8.01 44.65 -0.24
N GLU A 94 -7.97 43.45 0.34
CA GLU A 94 -7.83 43.26 1.79
C GLU A 94 -6.53 43.90 2.31
N GLU A 95 -6.45 44.04 3.63
CA GLU A 95 -5.27 44.61 4.27
C GLU A 95 -4.00 43.81 3.91
N LYS A 96 -2.88 44.52 3.67
CA LYS A 96 -1.59 43.90 3.33
C LYS A 96 -1.14 42.86 4.35
N SER A 97 -1.41 43.10 5.64
CA SER A 97 -1.08 42.19 6.73
C SER A 97 -1.80 40.84 6.56
N TYR A 98 -3.08 40.86 6.25
CA TYR A 98 -3.89 39.67 5.96
C TYR A 98 -3.38 38.91 4.73
N ILE A 99 -3.07 39.62 3.64
CA ILE A 99 -2.51 39.01 2.41
C ILE A 99 -1.17 38.31 2.73
N HIS A 100 -0.30 38.96 3.50
CA HIS A 100 0.99 38.38 3.89
C HIS A 100 0.81 37.13 4.75
N GLU A 101 -0.11 37.16 5.71
CA GLU A 101 -0.43 35.99 6.55
C GLU A 101 -0.86 34.80 5.68
N LYS A 102 -1.78 35.00 4.75
CA LYS A 102 -2.25 33.94 3.85
C LYS A 102 -1.15 33.40 2.95
N TYR A 103 -0.30 34.28 2.42
CA TYR A 103 0.87 33.88 1.64
C TYR A 103 1.83 33.00 2.45
N TYR A 104 2.16 33.37 3.69
CA TYR A 104 3.04 32.56 4.54
C TYR A 104 2.43 31.20 4.89
N MET A 105 1.13 31.14 5.16
CA MET A 105 0.43 29.88 5.38
C MET A 105 0.47 28.99 4.14
N LEU A 106 0.32 29.58 2.95
CA LEU A 106 0.34 28.86 1.68
C LEU A 106 1.72 28.30 1.35
N GLU A 107 2.78 29.08 1.55
CA GLU A 107 4.17 28.62 1.42
C GLU A 107 4.51 27.51 2.42
N LYS A 108 3.97 27.58 3.64
CA LYS A 108 4.09 26.49 4.62
C LYS A 108 3.40 25.21 4.12
N ALA A 109 2.17 25.31 3.58
CA ALA A 109 1.47 24.15 3.04
C ALA A 109 2.22 23.53 1.85
N LYS A 110 2.72 24.36 0.93
CA LYS A 110 3.56 23.94 -0.21
C LYS A 110 4.85 23.25 0.25
N THR A 111 5.50 23.76 1.28
CA THR A 111 6.69 23.14 1.87
C THR A 111 6.37 21.79 2.50
N ASN A 112 5.26 21.68 3.23
CA ASN A 112 4.83 20.39 3.78
C ASN A 112 4.56 19.36 2.68
N ILE A 113 3.90 19.77 1.58
CA ILE A 113 3.66 18.91 0.42
C ILE A 113 4.98 18.41 -0.16
N SER A 114 5.97 19.27 -0.36
CA SER A 114 7.25 18.90 -0.95
C SER A 114 8.08 17.98 -0.05
N LEU A 115 7.94 18.08 1.28
CA LEU A 115 8.58 17.19 2.24
C LEU A 115 7.89 15.83 2.35
N LEU A 116 6.57 15.79 2.13
CA LEU A 116 5.80 14.54 2.18
C LEU A 116 5.93 13.72 0.90
N LEU A 117 6.18 14.35 -0.24
CA LEU A 117 6.19 13.72 -1.56
C LEU A 117 7.60 13.62 -2.15
N ASN A 118 7.79 12.67 -3.05
CA ASN A 118 9.06 12.50 -3.74
C ASN A 118 9.15 13.44 -4.96
N PRO A 119 10.05 14.46 -4.96
CA PRO A 119 10.12 15.43 -6.05
C PRO A 119 10.63 14.84 -7.38
N LYS A 120 11.15 13.61 -7.38
CA LYS A 120 11.59 12.94 -8.61
C LYS A 120 10.42 12.40 -9.44
N GLU A 121 9.27 12.17 -8.82
CA GLU A 121 8.07 11.67 -9.50
C GLU A 121 7.49 12.73 -10.44
N ILE A 122 7.11 12.31 -11.65
CA ILE A 122 6.69 13.22 -12.73
C ILE A 122 5.50 14.09 -12.30
N TRP A 123 4.52 13.49 -11.63
CA TRP A 123 3.31 14.18 -11.16
C TRP A 123 3.58 15.15 -10.01
N VAL A 124 4.54 14.83 -9.14
CA VAL A 124 4.97 15.71 -8.04
C VAL A 124 5.77 16.90 -8.57
N ARG A 125 6.65 16.67 -9.54
CA ARG A 125 7.36 17.75 -10.24
C ARG A 125 6.39 18.71 -10.92
N SER A 126 5.48 18.16 -11.72
CA SER A 126 4.41 18.90 -12.39
C SER A 126 3.53 19.68 -11.40
N LEU A 127 3.24 19.10 -10.22
CA LEU A 127 2.51 19.79 -9.16
C LEU A 127 3.30 20.99 -8.64
N ASN A 128 4.57 20.81 -8.27
CA ASN A 128 5.40 21.88 -7.73
C ASN A 128 5.59 23.03 -8.73
N ASP A 129 5.85 22.70 -9.99
CA ASP A 129 6.06 23.69 -11.05
C ASP A 129 4.80 24.54 -11.26
N LYS A 130 3.63 23.89 -11.39
CA LYS A 130 2.34 24.60 -11.55
C LYS A 130 1.92 25.37 -10.30
N SER A 131 2.18 24.83 -9.11
CA SER A 131 1.93 25.53 -7.85
C SER A 131 2.76 26.81 -7.76
N LYS A 132 4.02 26.78 -8.22
CA LYS A 132 4.84 27.98 -8.30
C LYS A 132 4.27 28.97 -9.31
N GLU A 133 3.97 28.52 -10.53
CA GLU A 133 3.41 29.37 -11.58
C GLU A 133 2.09 30.03 -11.15
N LEU A 134 1.22 29.30 -10.45
CA LEU A 134 -0.03 29.84 -9.92
C LEU A 134 0.20 30.93 -8.88
N LEU A 135 1.18 30.76 -8.00
CA LEU A 135 1.52 31.79 -7.02
C LEU A 135 2.08 33.04 -7.69
N ASP A 136 3.00 32.85 -8.64
CA ASP A 136 3.59 33.97 -9.38
C ASP A 136 2.48 34.76 -10.10
N GLU A 137 1.50 34.08 -10.70
CA GLU A 137 0.35 34.70 -11.37
C GLU A 137 -0.59 35.44 -10.41
N ILE A 138 -0.89 34.85 -9.25
CA ILE A 138 -1.73 35.51 -8.21
C ILE A 138 -1.03 36.76 -7.65
N MET A 139 0.30 36.74 -7.56
CA MET A 139 1.08 37.86 -7.03
C MET A 139 1.32 38.97 -8.07
N SER A 140 1.23 38.67 -9.37
CA SER A 140 1.45 39.63 -10.46
C SER A 140 0.19 40.34 -10.95
N THR A 141 -1.00 39.85 -10.60
CA THR A 141 -2.27 40.22 -11.23
C THR A 141 -2.82 41.57 -10.76
N ASN A 142 -3.14 42.44 -11.72
CA ASN A 142 -4.22 43.42 -11.64
C ASN A 142 -5.40 42.79 -12.39
N THR A 143 -6.16 41.94 -11.72
CA THR A 143 -7.11 40.99 -12.34
C THR A 143 -8.03 41.57 -13.42
N GLU A 144 -7.69 41.35 -14.69
CA GLU A 144 -8.60 41.48 -15.82
C GLU A 144 -8.44 40.32 -16.82
N GLY A 145 -9.56 39.84 -17.36
CA GLY A 145 -9.63 38.95 -18.53
C GLY A 145 -8.75 37.70 -18.48
N ASP A 146 -7.79 37.63 -19.41
CA ASP A 146 -6.96 36.47 -19.75
C ASP A 146 -6.19 35.87 -18.55
N GLU A 147 -5.85 36.68 -17.54
CA GLU A 147 -5.15 36.22 -16.33
C GLU A 147 -6.04 35.26 -15.50
N MET A 148 -7.35 35.48 -15.50
CA MET A 148 -8.30 34.64 -14.76
C MET A 148 -8.44 33.23 -15.37
N ASP A 149 -8.43 33.14 -16.70
CA ASP A 149 -8.48 31.86 -17.41
C ASP A 149 -7.20 31.05 -17.19
N LYS A 150 -6.04 31.73 -17.14
CA LYS A 150 -4.76 31.10 -16.80
C LYS A 150 -4.77 30.56 -15.37
N ILE A 151 -5.20 31.36 -14.38
CA ILE A 151 -5.35 30.93 -12.98
C ILE A 151 -6.26 29.70 -12.88
N LYS A 152 -7.40 29.71 -13.58
CA LYS A 152 -8.33 28.59 -13.62
C LYS A 152 -7.68 27.32 -14.19
N SER A 153 -7.00 27.43 -15.33
CA SER A 153 -6.30 26.30 -15.96
C SER A 153 -5.21 25.71 -15.08
N LEU A 154 -4.45 26.57 -14.39
CA LEU A 154 -3.43 26.14 -13.43
C LEU A 154 -4.05 25.40 -12.23
N ARG A 155 -5.14 25.90 -11.67
CA ARG A 155 -5.86 25.25 -10.56
C ARG A 155 -6.40 23.88 -10.97
N GLU A 156 -7.01 23.77 -12.16
CA GLU A 156 -7.50 22.49 -12.69
C GLU A 156 -6.35 21.48 -12.89
N SER A 157 -5.21 21.96 -13.41
CA SER A 157 -4.02 21.14 -13.62
C SER A 157 -3.38 20.67 -12.31
N ILE A 158 -3.33 21.53 -11.29
CA ILE A 158 -2.88 21.18 -9.94
C ILE A 158 -3.81 20.14 -9.33
N TYR A 159 -5.12 20.36 -9.42
CA TYR A 159 -6.12 19.44 -8.90
C TYR A 159 -6.03 18.07 -9.56
N LEU A 160 -5.82 18.01 -10.88
CA LEU A 160 -5.55 16.78 -11.61
C LEU A 160 -4.31 16.06 -11.06
N ASN A 161 -3.19 16.75 -10.89
CA ASN A 161 -1.97 16.16 -10.32
C ASN A 161 -2.21 15.61 -8.92
N GLN A 162 -2.88 16.37 -8.05
CA GLN A 162 -3.24 15.93 -6.69
C GLN A 162 -4.10 14.67 -6.72
N GLN A 163 -5.10 14.59 -7.61
CA GLN A 163 -5.92 13.38 -7.77
C GLN A 163 -5.11 12.18 -8.23
N VAL A 164 -4.24 12.36 -9.23
CA VAL A 164 -3.38 11.28 -9.74
C VAL A 164 -2.52 10.73 -8.61
N ILE A 165 -1.85 11.60 -7.85
CA ILE A 165 -1.00 11.21 -6.72
C ILE A 165 -1.81 10.42 -5.67
N LEU A 166 -2.92 10.98 -5.19
CA LEU A 166 -3.71 10.34 -4.14
C LEU A 166 -4.29 8.98 -4.56
N LYS A 167 -4.81 8.89 -5.79
CA LYS A 167 -5.42 7.65 -6.30
C LYS A 167 -4.36 6.58 -6.62
N SER A 168 -3.21 6.99 -7.13
CA SER A 168 -2.09 6.08 -7.43
C SER A 168 -1.52 5.49 -6.15
N GLU A 169 -1.26 6.32 -5.12
CA GLU A 169 -0.78 5.85 -3.83
C GLU A 169 -1.80 4.95 -3.11
N TRP A 170 -3.09 5.28 -3.18
CA TRP A 170 -4.13 4.40 -2.66
C TRP A 170 -4.14 3.03 -3.37
N LYS A 171 -3.95 3.02 -4.69
CA LYS A 171 -3.89 1.78 -5.47
C LYS A 171 -2.62 0.98 -5.15
N ARG A 172 -1.47 1.65 -5.01
CA ARG A 172 -0.21 1.06 -4.54
C ARG A 172 -0.39 0.36 -3.21
N ILE A 173 -0.95 1.04 -2.20
CA ILE A 173 -1.20 0.45 -0.88
C ILE A 173 -2.04 -0.83 -1.00
N LYS A 174 -3.15 -0.78 -1.77
CA LYS A 174 -4.01 -1.97 -1.98
C LYS A 174 -3.25 -3.13 -2.62
N ASP A 175 -2.39 -2.85 -3.59
CA ASP A 175 -1.66 -3.88 -4.32
C ASP A 175 -0.51 -4.47 -3.48
N GLU A 176 0.14 -3.68 -2.62
CA GLU A 176 1.15 -4.14 -1.67
C GLU A 176 0.55 -5.07 -0.61
N ILE A 177 -0.63 -4.71 -0.08
CA ILE A 177 -1.39 -5.56 0.86
C ILE A 177 -1.72 -6.90 0.19
N LYS A 178 -2.25 -6.87 -1.04
CA LYS A 178 -2.61 -8.10 -1.78
C LYS A 178 -1.41 -8.99 -2.07
N LYS A 179 -0.27 -8.38 -2.45
CA LYS A 179 0.95 -9.12 -2.82
C LYS A 179 1.79 -9.53 -1.62
N GLY A 180 1.52 -8.99 -0.43
CA GLY A 180 2.30 -9.26 0.76
C GLY A 180 3.76 -8.81 0.64
N ARG A 181 4.04 -7.76 -0.16
CA ARG A 181 5.37 -7.18 -0.37
C ARG A 181 5.28 -5.77 -0.91
N GLU A 182 6.37 -5.02 -0.77
CA GLU A 182 6.53 -3.74 -1.45
C GLU A 182 6.60 -3.92 -2.98
N LEU A 183 6.00 -2.97 -3.71
CA LEU A 183 6.05 -2.93 -5.17
C LEU A 183 7.42 -2.46 -5.68
N LYS A 184 7.85 -3.02 -6.81
CA LYS A 184 9.05 -2.55 -7.52
C LYS A 184 8.78 -1.19 -8.18
N PRO A 185 9.82 -0.38 -8.45
CA PRO A 185 9.64 0.94 -9.08
C PRO A 185 8.80 0.91 -10.37
N ASN A 186 9.05 -0.06 -11.25
CA ASN A 186 8.29 -0.21 -12.50
C ASN A 186 6.80 -0.57 -12.27
N GLU A 187 6.47 -1.30 -11.19
CA GLU A 187 5.08 -1.58 -10.82
C GLU A 187 4.39 -0.31 -10.32
N VAL A 188 5.12 0.55 -9.59
CA VAL A 188 4.61 1.84 -9.12
C VAL A 188 4.38 2.78 -10.31
N ASP A 189 5.35 2.89 -11.23
CA ASP A 189 5.24 3.74 -12.42
C ASP A 189 4.02 3.37 -13.27
N SER A 190 3.78 2.06 -13.47
CA SER A 190 2.62 1.55 -14.19
C SER A 190 1.28 1.93 -13.51
N ILE A 191 1.23 1.94 -12.17
CA ILE A 191 0.05 2.39 -11.43
C ILE A 191 -0.23 3.86 -11.72
N TYR A 192 0.79 4.71 -11.67
CA TYR A 192 0.66 6.15 -11.94
C TYR A 192 0.21 6.42 -13.37
N GLU A 193 0.80 5.74 -14.34
CA GLU A 193 0.41 5.85 -15.75
C GLU A 193 -1.06 5.46 -15.95
N GLN A 194 -1.47 4.28 -15.46
CA GLN A 194 -2.83 3.79 -15.58
C GLN A 194 -3.83 4.74 -14.90
N THR A 195 -3.55 5.17 -13.68
CA THR A 195 -4.43 6.07 -12.94
C THR A 195 -4.56 7.43 -13.62
N SER A 196 -3.49 7.95 -14.22
CA SER A 196 -3.56 9.19 -14.98
C SER A 196 -4.46 9.08 -16.21
N PHE A 197 -4.41 7.95 -16.91
CA PHE A 197 -5.25 7.69 -18.07
C PHE A 197 -6.72 7.50 -17.68
N GLU A 198 -6.99 6.79 -16.58
CA GLU A 198 -8.33 6.62 -16.03
C GLU A 198 -8.95 7.98 -15.70
N ILE A 199 -8.25 8.86 -14.99
CA ILE A 199 -8.79 10.18 -14.59
C ILE A 199 -9.04 11.06 -15.81
N LYS A 200 -8.13 11.09 -16.78
CA LYS A 200 -8.28 11.88 -18.02
C LYS A 200 -9.48 11.46 -18.87
N LYS A 201 -10.01 10.23 -18.72
CA LYS A 201 -11.22 9.80 -19.42
C LYS A 201 -12.52 10.33 -18.80
N PHE A 202 -12.48 10.79 -17.56
CA PHE A 202 -13.65 11.29 -16.83
C PHE A 202 -13.72 12.82 -16.76
N ILE A 203 -12.74 13.52 -17.33
CA ILE A 203 -12.67 14.97 -17.49
C ILE A 203 -12.90 15.27 -18.97
#